data_AF-A0AAE1Q527-F1
#
_entry.id   AF-A0AAE1Q527-F1
#
_cell.length_a   1.000
_cell.length_b   1.000
_cell.length_c   1.000
_cell.angle_alpha   90.00
_cell.angle_beta   90.00
_cell.angle_gamma   90.00
#
_symmetry.space_group_name_H-M   'P 1'
#
loop_
_entity.id
_entity.type
_entity.pdbx_description
1 polymer ?
#
loop_
_entity_poly.entity_id
_entity_poly.type
_entity_poly.pdbx_seq_one_letter_code
_entity_poly.pdbx_strand_id
1 'polypeptide(L)'
;MLYCVNRQPEPQVITINPIEYKFKLALLKHKYNEAEMMVKTGQIWGEAFLWYMYTKGHIRLLDLSSIENVTHRFMLSLEIGELHIALGAAKQLHHEECWRKLAQKAILYGDITIAETCYQKSKSYEKLSFLYLITGNLTKLRLMLNLHKRRKDYAAWYTNALYLGDVK
;
A
#
# COMPACT_ATOMS: atom_id res chain seq x y z
N MET A 1 1.26 -34.85 -18.08
CA MET A 1 1.30 -34.58 -19.53
C MET A 1 -0.03 -35.00 -20.11
N LEU A 2 -0.64 -34.17 -20.94
CA LEU A 2 -1.86 -34.49 -21.66
C LEU A 2 -1.48 -34.84 -23.09
N TYR A 3 -1.92 -36.02 -23.55
CA TYR A 3 -1.75 -36.44 -24.93
C TYR A 3 -3.04 -36.11 -25.67
N CYS A 4 -2.95 -35.30 -26.72
CA CYS A 4 -4.09 -34.92 -27.56
C CYS A 4 -3.72 -35.01 -29.04
N VAL A 5 -4.72 -35.16 -29.90
CA VAL A 5 -4.53 -35.23 -31.35
C VAL A 5 -5.14 -33.98 -31.97
N ASN A 6 -4.38 -33.30 -32.81
CA ASN A 6 -4.87 -32.13 -33.54
C ASN A 6 -5.82 -32.54 -34.69
N ARG A 7 -6.49 -31.55 -35.28
CA ARG A 7 -7.39 -31.76 -36.44
C ARG A 7 -6.68 -32.38 -37.67
N GLN A 8 -5.34 -32.38 -37.72
CA GLN A 8 -4.52 -32.94 -38.80
C GLN A 8 -3.84 -34.27 -38.41
N PRO A 9 -4.57 -35.18 -37.73
CA PRO A 9 -4.04 -36.37 -37.04
C PRO A 9 -2.66 -36.34 -36.38
N GLU A 10 -2.10 -35.19 -36.04
CA GLU A 10 -0.77 -35.08 -35.43
C GLU A 10 -0.85 -35.24 -33.90
N PRO A 11 -0.05 -36.14 -33.29
CA PRO A 11 0.01 -36.28 -31.84
C PRO A 11 0.72 -35.07 -31.23
N GLN A 12 0.03 -34.38 -30.32
CA GLN A 12 0.59 -33.29 -29.53
C GLN A 12 0.63 -33.66 -28.05
N VAL A 13 1.74 -33.28 -27.40
CA VAL A 13 1.92 -33.44 -25.96
C VAL A 13 1.88 -32.07 -25.32
N ILE A 14 0.84 -31.82 -24.52
CA ILE A 14 0.70 -30.58 -23.76
C ILE A 14 1.19 -30.83 -22.33
N THR A 15 2.23 -30.08 -21.93
CA THR A 15 2.77 -30.08 -20.57
C THR A 15 1.93 -29.16 -19.67
N ILE A 16 0.96 -29.75 -18.97
CA ILE A 16 0.16 -29.01 -17.97
C ILE A 16 0.97 -28.91 -16.68
N ASN A 17 1.22 -27.68 -16.22
CA ASN A 17 1.74 -27.42 -14.89
C ASN A 17 0.62 -27.67 -13.86
N PRO A 18 0.75 -28.65 -12.94
CA PRO A 18 -0.33 -29.00 -12.04
C PRO A 18 -0.55 -28.01 -10.90
N ILE A 19 0.38 -27.09 -10.69
CA ILE A 19 0.40 -26.24 -9.50
C ILE A 19 -0.72 -25.20 -9.56
N GLU A 20 -0.95 -24.59 -10.72
CA GLU A 20 -1.97 -23.54 -10.88
C GLU A 20 -3.40 -24.07 -10.67
N TYR A 21 -3.75 -25.21 -11.26
CA TYR A 21 -5.11 -25.76 -11.08
C TYR A 21 -5.31 -26.26 -9.66
N LYS A 22 -4.28 -26.85 -9.02
CA LYS A 22 -4.36 -27.29 -7.62
C LYS A 22 -4.59 -26.10 -6.69
N PHE A 23 -3.91 -24.99 -6.94
CA PHE A 23 -4.13 -23.75 -6.20
C PHE A 23 -5.56 -23.21 -6.38
N LYS A 24 -6.03 -23.10 -7.63
CA LYS A 24 -7.41 -22.66 -7.93
C LYS A 24 -8.46 -23.58 -7.29
N LEU A 25 -8.21 -24.90 -7.28
CA LEU A 25 -9.06 -25.88 -6.61
C LEU A 25 -9.05 -25.72 -5.09
N ALA A 26 -7.89 -25.46 -4.48
CA ALA A 26 -7.77 -25.24 -3.04
C ALA A 26 -8.57 -24.00 -2.60
N LEU A 27 -8.51 -22.91 -3.39
CA LEU A 27 -9.32 -21.71 -3.16
C LEU A 27 -10.83 -22.00 -3.26
N LEU A 28 -11.26 -22.74 -4.29
CA LEU A 28 -12.67 -23.15 -4.44
C LEU A 28 -13.16 -24.04 -3.30
N LYS A 29 -12.29 -24.88 -2.74
CA LYS A 29 -12.60 -25.75 -1.59
C LYS A 29 -12.43 -25.04 -0.23
N HIS A 30 -12.20 -23.74 -0.22
CA HIS A 30 -11.95 -22.94 1.00
C HIS A 30 -10.78 -23.44 1.87
N LYS A 31 -9.80 -24.13 1.27
CA LYS A 31 -8.63 -24.64 1.96
C LYS A 31 -7.51 -23.60 1.97
N TYR A 32 -7.69 -22.53 2.73
CA TYR A 32 -6.78 -21.39 2.73
C TYR A 32 -5.37 -21.73 3.23
N ASN A 33 -5.23 -22.61 4.23
CA ASN A 33 -3.92 -23.00 4.76
C ASN A 33 -3.07 -23.74 3.72
N GLU A 34 -3.67 -24.65 2.95
CA GLU A 34 -2.99 -25.36 1.85
C GLU A 34 -2.59 -24.37 0.76
N ALA A 35 -3.48 -23.43 0.41
CA ALA A 35 -3.21 -22.39 -0.59
C ALA A 35 -2.06 -21.45 -0.15
N GLU A 36 -2.02 -21.03 1.11
CA GLU A 36 -0.96 -20.19 1.66
C GLU A 36 0.39 -20.91 1.63
N MET A 37 0.44 -22.19 2.00
CA MET A 37 1.64 -23.00 1.87
C MET A 37 2.12 -23.10 0.42
N MET A 38 1.20 -23.34 -0.53
CA MET A 38 1.55 -23.41 -1.96
C MET A 38 2.18 -22.10 -2.47
N VAL A 39 1.68 -20.94 -2.02
CA VAL A 39 2.25 -19.63 -2.35
C VAL A 39 3.65 -19.47 -1.75
N LYS A 40 3.86 -19.86 -0.48
CA LYS A 40 5.18 -19.78 0.18
C LYS A 40 6.22 -20.71 -0.45
N THR A 41 5.81 -21.88 -0.96
CA THR A 41 6.72 -22.86 -1.59
C THR A 41 7.26 -22.46 -2.96
N GLY A 42 6.87 -21.31 -3.51
CA GLY A 42 7.74 -20.63 -4.47
C GLY A 42 7.54 -20.93 -5.96
N GLN A 43 6.50 -21.67 -6.38
CA GLN A 43 6.40 -22.08 -7.80
C GLN A 43 5.31 -21.38 -8.62
N ILE A 44 4.54 -20.45 -8.03
CA ILE A 44 3.51 -19.68 -8.77
C ILE A 44 3.76 -18.19 -8.55
N TRP A 45 4.82 -17.66 -9.15
CA TRP A 45 5.10 -16.23 -9.15
C TRP A 45 4.99 -15.69 -10.57
N GLY A 46 4.21 -14.61 -10.74
CA GLY A 46 4.00 -13.95 -12.02
C GLY A 46 2.89 -12.88 -11.94
N GLU A 47 2.92 -11.91 -12.84
CA GLU A 47 1.94 -10.80 -12.85
C GLU A 47 0.50 -11.30 -13.07
N ALA A 48 0.32 -12.32 -13.91
CA ALA A 48 -0.98 -12.95 -14.13
C ALA A 48 -1.56 -13.60 -12.86
N PHE A 49 -0.69 -14.20 -12.04
CA PHE A 49 -1.09 -14.77 -10.76
C PHE A 49 -1.49 -13.68 -9.76
N LEU A 50 -0.70 -12.60 -9.69
CA LEU A 50 -0.99 -11.45 -8.85
C LEU A 50 -2.34 -10.81 -9.21
N TRP A 51 -2.60 -10.62 -10.50
CA TRP A 51 -3.87 -10.08 -10.99
C TRP A 51 -5.05 -11.02 -10.74
N TYR A 52 -4.85 -12.33 -10.85
CA TYR A 52 -5.87 -13.30 -10.48
C TYR A 52 -6.24 -13.20 -8.99
N MET A 53 -5.24 -13.08 -8.11
CA MET A 53 -5.46 -12.91 -6.68
C MET A 53 -6.15 -11.59 -6.35
N TYR A 54 -5.79 -10.53 -7.07
CA TYR A 54 -6.44 -9.22 -7.00
C TYR A 54 -7.93 -9.30 -7.34
N THR A 55 -8.25 -9.82 -8.52
CA THR A 55 -9.64 -9.93 -9.00
C THR A 55 -10.51 -10.84 -8.14
N LYS A 56 -9.92 -11.85 -7.49
CA LYS A 56 -10.62 -12.74 -6.56
C LYS A 56 -10.68 -12.23 -5.11
N GLY A 57 -9.99 -11.14 -4.78
CA GLY A 57 -10.01 -10.55 -3.44
C GLY A 57 -9.27 -11.38 -2.38
N HIS A 58 -8.36 -12.26 -2.79
CA HIS A 58 -7.58 -13.12 -1.87
C HIS A 58 -6.18 -12.57 -1.57
N ILE A 59 -5.99 -11.26 -1.74
CA ILE A 59 -4.68 -10.59 -1.65
C ILE A 59 -4.05 -10.78 -0.26
N ARG A 60 -4.86 -10.91 0.80
CA ARG A 60 -4.38 -11.12 2.18
C ARG A 60 -3.57 -12.41 2.37
N LEU A 61 -3.70 -13.40 1.48
CA LEU A 61 -2.93 -14.65 1.52
C LEU A 61 -1.53 -14.52 0.90
N LEU A 62 -1.26 -13.42 0.18
CA LEU A 62 0.04 -13.16 -0.42
C LEU A 62 0.97 -12.50 0.59
N ASP A 63 2.22 -12.96 0.62
CA ASP A 63 3.29 -12.20 1.25
C ASP A 63 3.66 -11.01 0.35
N LEU A 64 3.19 -9.83 0.72
CA LEU A 64 3.44 -8.58 0.01
C LEU A 64 4.93 -8.25 -0.10
N SER A 65 5.77 -8.69 0.85
CA SER A 65 7.20 -8.36 0.85
C SER A 65 7.97 -9.01 -0.31
N SER A 66 7.47 -10.15 -0.80
CA SER A 66 8.08 -10.94 -1.88
C SER A 66 7.77 -10.42 -3.30
N ILE A 67 6.92 -9.40 -3.44
CA ILE A 67 6.52 -8.89 -4.76
C ILE A 67 7.64 -8.03 -5.35
N GLU A 68 8.28 -8.45 -6.45
CA GLU A 68 9.39 -7.72 -7.08
C GLU A 68 9.06 -6.27 -7.44
N ASN A 69 7.91 -6.02 -8.05
CA ASN A 69 7.51 -4.68 -8.49
C ASN A 69 7.01 -3.82 -7.31
N VAL A 70 7.76 -2.76 -7.00
CA VAL A 70 7.49 -1.85 -5.87
C VAL A 70 6.17 -1.10 -6.03
N THR A 71 5.75 -0.77 -7.27
CA THR A 71 4.49 -0.05 -7.51
C THR A 71 3.28 -0.93 -7.19
N HIS A 72 3.27 -2.17 -7.66
CA HIS A 72 2.24 -3.15 -7.33
C HIS A 72 2.24 -3.45 -5.82
N ARG A 73 3.42 -3.62 -5.22
CA ARG A 73 3.57 -3.81 -3.77
C ARG A 73 2.91 -2.68 -2.99
N PHE A 74 3.12 -1.42 -3.40
CA PHE A 74 2.52 -0.26 -2.77
C PHE A 74 0.99 -0.23 -2.93
N MET A 75 0.47 -0.44 -4.14
CA MET A 75 -0.98 -0.43 -4.39
C MET A 75 -1.70 -1.52 -3.59
N LEU A 76 -1.18 -2.74 -3.61
CA LEU A 76 -1.78 -3.89 -2.91
C LEU A 76 -1.71 -3.75 -1.39
N SER A 77 -0.60 -3.23 -0.85
CA SER A 77 -0.47 -2.99 0.59
C SER A 77 -1.44 -1.91 1.08
N LEU A 78 -1.71 -0.88 0.29
CA LEU A 78 -2.72 0.14 0.62
C LEU A 78 -4.15 -0.42 0.63
N GLU A 79 -4.46 -1.39 -0.23
CA GLU A 79 -5.78 -2.03 -0.26
C GLU A 79 -6.02 -2.94 0.94
N ILE A 80 -5.03 -3.75 1.30
CA ILE A 80 -5.13 -4.63 2.48
C ILE A 80 -5.13 -3.83 3.79
N GLY A 81 -4.41 -2.70 3.82
CA GLY A 81 -4.25 -1.89 5.03
C GLY A 81 -2.94 -2.11 5.78
N GLU A 82 -1.98 -2.80 5.16
CA GLU A 82 -0.64 -3.01 5.75
C GLU A 82 0.23 -1.76 5.57
N LEU A 83 0.02 -0.77 6.46
CA LEU A 83 0.64 0.56 6.36
C LEU A 83 2.17 0.52 6.45
N HIS A 84 2.75 -0.41 7.22
CA HIS A 84 4.19 -0.50 7.40
C HIS A 84 4.91 -0.92 6.12
N ILE A 85 4.36 -1.93 5.41
CA ILE A 85 4.87 -2.39 4.12
C ILE A 85 4.68 -1.29 3.07
N ALA A 86 3.51 -0.64 3.08
CA ALA A 86 3.21 0.46 2.18
C ALA A 86 4.18 1.64 2.36
N LEU A 87 4.57 1.95 3.60
CA LEU A 87 5.54 3.00 3.90
C LEU A 87 6.94 2.63 3.42
N GLY A 88 7.35 1.37 3.56
CA GLY A 88 8.59 0.86 2.99
C GLY A 88 8.64 1.00 1.45
N ALA A 89 7.55 0.64 0.77
CA ALA A 89 7.44 0.78 -0.68
C ALA A 89 7.38 2.26 -1.11
N ALA A 90 6.66 3.12 -0.38
CA ALA A 90 6.61 4.56 -0.66
C ALA A 90 7.98 5.23 -0.53
N LYS A 91 8.79 4.81 0.44
CA LYS A 91 10.18 5.26 0.58
C LYS A 91 11.02 4.91 -0.64
N GLN A 92 10.80 3.77 -1.27
CA GLN A 92 11.55 3.35 -2.46
C GLN A 92 11.07 4.08 -3.73
N LEU A 93 9.76 4.30 -3.87
CA LEU A 93 9.16 4.96 -5.04
C LEU A 93 9.42 6.47 -5.08
N HIS A 94 9.55 7.13 -3.93
CA HIS A 94 9.80 8.58 -3.82
C HIS A 94 8.79 9.49 -4.54
N HIS A 95 7.60 9.00 -4.92
CA HIS A 95 6.55 9.80 -5.55
C HIS A 95 5.67 10.53 -4.52
N GLU A 96 5.43 11.84 -4.73
CA GLU A 96 4.59 12.67 -3.86
C GLU A 96 3.15 12.16 -3.75
N GLU A 97 2.59 11.67 -4.86
CA GLU A 97 1.23 11.11 -4.88
C GLU A 97 1.10 9.86 -4.01
N CYS A 98 2.13 9.02 -3.96
CA CYS A 98 2.16 7.84 -3.10
C CYS A 98 2.09 8.26 -1.62
N TRP A 99 2.87 9.26 -1.22
CA TRP A 99 2.81 9.80 0.14
C TRP A 99 1.43 10.36 0.49
N ARG A 100 0.78 11.07 -0.45
CA ARG A 100 -0.56 11.62 -0.25
C ARG A 100 -1.62 10.52 -0.10
N LYS A 101 -1.59 9.49 -0.95
CA LYS A 101 -2.50 8.33 -0.87
C LYS A 101 -2.29 7.55 0.43
N LEU A 102 -1.04 7.34 0.83
CA LEU A 102 -0.71 6.65 2.07
C LEU A 102 -1.15 7.44 3.30
N ALA A 103 -0.97 8.77 3.31
CA ALA A 103 -1.44 9.61 4.41
C ALA A 103 -2.97 9.54 4.59
N GLN A 104 -3.74 9.55 3.49
CA GLN A 104 -5.21 9.41 3.55
C GLN A 104 -5.61 8.06 4.16
N LYS A 105 -4.97 6.97 3.73
CA LYS A 105 -5.22 5.63 4.29
C LYS A 105 -4.78 5.54 5.75
N ALA A 106 -3.63 6.10 6.11
CA ALA A 106 -3.13 6.09 7.49
C ALA A 106 -4.09 6.79 8.46
N ILE A 107 -4.69 7.92 8.06
CA ILE A 107 -5.73 8.60 8.86
C ILE A 107 -6.96 7.70 9.02
N LEU A 108 -7.40 7.03 7.95
CA LEU A 108 -8.57 6.14 8.00
C LEU A 108 -8.37 5.00 9.01
N TYR A 109 -7.16 4.46 9.10
CA TYR A 109 -6.79 3.43 10.08
C TYR A 109 -6.47 3.99 11.47
N GLY A 110 -6.34 5.31 11.62
CA GLY A 110 -6.00 5.98 12.87
C GLY A 110 -4.51 5.96 13.24
N ASP A 111 -3.62 5.60 12.31
CA ASP A 111 -2.17 5.64 12.56
C ASP A 111 -1.60 7.04 12.30
N ILE A 112 -1.56 7.83 13.38
CA ILE A 112 -1.11 9.22 13.39
C ILE A 112 0.40 9.31 13.06
N THR A 113 1.20 8.34 13.51
CA THR A 113 2.66 8.39 13.36
C THR A 113 3.06 8.27 11.89
N ILE A 114 2.44 7.33 11.18
CA ILE A 114 2.66 7.13 9.75
C ILE A 114 2.10 8.33 8.98
N ALA A 115 0.91 8.82 9.33
CA ALA A 115 0.32 10.01 8.69
C ALA A 115 1.23 11.25 8.81
N GLU A 116 1.83 11.48 9.99
CA GLU A 116 2.76 12.59 10.23
C GLU A 116 3.97 12.51 9.30
N THR A 117 4.62 11.35 9.23
CA THR A 117 5.80 11.16 8.36
C THR A 117 5.47 11.38 6.88
N CYS A 118 4.28 10.95 6.45
CA CYS A 118 3.82 11.12 5.07
C CYS A 118 3.51 12.58 4.73
N TYR A 119 2.92 13.33 5.66
CA TYR A 119 2.67 14.76 5.45
C TYR A 119 3.94 15.60 5.46
N GLN A 120 4.93 15.24 6.28
CA GLN A 120 6.25 15.87 6.23
C GLN A 120 6.94 15.62 4.88
N LYS A 121 6.88 14.39 4.35
CA LYS A 121 7.48 14.04 3.05
C LYS A 121 6.75 14.65 1.86
N SER A 122 5.43 14.68 1.89
CA SER A 122 4.59 15.33 0.86
C SER A 122 4.51 16.85 0.98
N LYS A 123 5.24 17.46 1.93
CA LYS A 123 5.28 18.92 2.14
C LYS A 123 3.88 19.55 2.28
N SER A 124 2.90 18.80 2.80
CA SER A 124 1.51 19.25 2.99
C SER A 124 1.34 19.83 4.39
N TYR A 125 1.87 21.04 4.61
CA TYR A 125 1.92 21.67 5.95
C TYR A 125 0.55 22.03 6.52
N GLU A 126 -0.40 22.44 5.69
CA GLU A 126 -1.76 22.77 6.16
C GLU A 126 -2.44 21.57 6.81
N LYS A 127 -2.37 20.39 6.17
CA LYS A 127 -2.91 19.14 6.69
C LYS A 127 -2.17 18.67 7.94
N LEU A 128 -0.86 18.93 7.99
CA LEU A 128 -0.03 18.60 9.14
C LEU A 128 -0.36 19.48 10.35
N SER A 129 -0.59 20.78 10.16
CA SER A 129 -1.08 21.69 11.19
C SER A 129 -2.44 21.25 11.73
N PHE A 130 -3.35 20.85 10.84
CA PHE A 130 -4.66 20.34 11.24
C PHE A 130 -4.55 19.02 12.04
N LEU A 131 -3.65 18.12 11.64
CA LEU A 131 -3.36 16.90 12.39
C LEU A 131 -2.82 17.21 13.80
N TYR A 132 -1.93 18.20 13.94
CA TYR A 132 -1.42 18.63 15.23
C TYR A 132 -2.47 19.32 16.11
N LEU A 133 -3.41 20.03 15.51
CA LEU A 133 -4.56 20.59 16.22
C LEU A 133 -5.42 19.48 16.82
N ILE A 134 -5.81 18.49 16.02
CA ILE A 134 -6.65 17.37 16.48
C ILE A 134 -5.95 16.55 17.57
N THR A 135 -4.64 16.32 17.41
CA THR A 135 -3.85 15.56 18.39
C THR A 135 -3.48 16.37 19.64
N GLY A 136 -3.74 17.68 19.66
CA GLY A 136 -3.40 18.56 20.79
C GLY A 136 -1.90 18.83 20.96
N ASN A 137 -1.08 18.59 19.93
CA ASN A 137 0.37 18.74 20.03
C ASN A 137 0.80 20.20 19.82
N LEU A 138 0.74 20.99 20.90
CA LEU A 138 1.08 22.42 20.88
C LEU A 138 2.57 22.70 20.58
N THR A 139 3.48 21.80 20.96
CA THR A 139 4.92 22.02 20.74
C THR A 139 5.25 21.95 19.26
N LYS A 140 4.73 20.94 18.55
CA LYS A 140 4.90 20.81 17.10
C LYS A 140 4.17 21.92 16.33
N LEU A 141 3.02 22.39 16.83
CA LEU A 141 2.27 23.47 16.20
C LEU A 141 3.00 24.84 16.30
N ARG A 142 3.68 25.12 17.42
CA ARG A 142 4.58 26.29 17.55
C ARG A 142 5.77 26.22 16.58
N LEU A 143 6.36 25.03 16.41
CA LEU A 143 7.43 24.84 15.43
C LEU A 143 6.95 25.09 14.00
N MET A 144 5.72 24.68 13.66
CA MET A 144 5.11 24.97 12.37
C MET A 144 4.88 26.46 12.15
N LEU A 145 4.41 27.19 13.16
CA LEU A 145 4.25 28.64 13.08
C LEU A 145 5.57 29.34 12.70
N ASN A 146 6.69 28.95 13.31
CA ASN A 146 8.01 29.46 12.96
C ASN A 146 8.47 29.05 11.55
N LEU A 147 8.08 27.86 11.08
CA LEU A 147 8.36 27.40 9.72
C LEU A 147 7.63 28.25 8.67
N HIS A 148 6.33 28.52 8.86
CA HIS A 148 5.57 29.36 7.94
C HIS A 148 6.06 30.81 7.90
N LYS A 149 6.46 31.36 9.07
CA LYS A 149 7.07 32.69 9.14
C LYS A 149 8.36 32.77 8.30
N ARG A 150 9.21 31.75 8.35
CA ARG A 150 10.44 31.67 7.52
C ARG A 150 10.14 31.54 6.03
N ARG A 151 9.05 30.88 5.66
CA ARG A 151 8.62 30.70 4.26
C ARG A 151 7.86 31.86 3.67
N LYS A 152 7.44 32.82 4.50
CA LYS A 152 6.58 33.95 4.11
C LYS A 152 5.16 33.53 3.68
N ASP A 153 4.69 32.36 4.14
CA ASP A 153 3.30 31.91 3.95
C ASP A 153 2.42 32.53 5.05
N TYR A 154 2.00 33.79 4.86
CA TYR A 154 1.24 34.54 5.87
C TYR A 154 -0.14 33.95 6.17
N ALA A 155 -0.81 33.35 5.19
CA ALA A 155 -2.12 32.72 5.38
C ALA A 155 -2.04 31.52 6.34
N ALA A 156 -1.13 30.57 6.07
CA ALA A 156 -0.91 29.41 6.93
C ALA A 156 -0.32 29.77 8.30
N TRP A 157 0.48 30.85 8.35
CA TRP A 157 0.94 31.42 9.62
C TRP A 157 -0.23 31.92 10.47
N TYR A 158 -1.15 32.69 9.88
CA TYR A 158 -2.33 33.21 10.56
C TYR A 158 -3.26 32.09 11.05
N THR A 159 -3.51 31.06 10.23
CA THR A 159 -4.33 29.92 10.66
C THR A 159 -3.69 29.17 11.83
N ASN A 160 -2.37 28.99 11.82
CA ASN A 160 -1.67 28.35 12.93
C ASN A 160 -1.63 29.22 14.19
N ALA A 161 -1.54 30.55 14.05
CA ALA A 161 -1.65 31.48 15.18
C ALA A 161 -3.05 31.40 15.81
N LEU A 162 -4.09 31.29 14.97
CA LEU A 162 -5.46 31.06 15.40
C LEU A 162 -5.63 29.72 16.11
N TYR A 163 -5.01 28.64 15.61
CA TYR A 163 -4.98 27.34 16.31
C TYR A 163 -4.28 27.39 17.67
N LEU A 164 -3.29 28.27 17.84
CA LEU A 164 -2.60 28.49 19.11
C LEU A 164 -3.34 29.44 20.06
N GLY A 165 -4.31 30.21 19.56
CA GLY A 165 -4.89 31.34 20.28
C GLY A 165 -3.92 32.49 20.53
N ASP A 166 -2.78 32.53 19.81
CA ASP A 166 -1.75 33.56 19.98
C ASP A 166 -2.04 34.72 19.02
N VAL A 167 -3.12 35.45 19.32
CA VAL A 167 -3.55 36.64 18.58
C VAL A 167 -2.90 37.86 19.23
N LYS A 168 -1.72 38.24 18.73
CA LYS A 168 -1.02 39.48 19.10
C LYS A 168 -0.82 40.36 17.87
#